data_AF-A0A9W6BCS7-F1
#
_entry.id   AF-A0A9W6BCS7-F1
#
_cell.length_a   1.000
_cell.length_b   1.000
_cell.length_c   1.000
_cell.angle_alpha   90.00
_cell.angle_beta   90.00
_cell.angle_gamma   90.00
#
_symmetry.space_group_name_H-M   'P 1'
#
loop_
_entity.id
_entity.type
_entity.pdbx_description
1 polymer ?
#
loop_
_entity_poly.entity_id
_entity_poly.type
_entity_poly.pdbx_seq_one_letter_code
_entity_poly.pdbx_strand_id
1 'polypeptide(L)'
;MRCAQRLADEVGIDLLQRPMLLVTDFNVFRSFVHSGQLARVVALNMTARHIDNKAGVEPLDVFQDIFVDLYLMSRARCLLTSHSGFSKLALWMAGGQLLRCHRDRVVC
;
A
#
# COMPACT_ATOMS: atom_id res chain seq x y z
N MET A 1 13.91 -1.33 -0.16
CA MET A 1 13.87 -2.20 -1.36
C MET A 1 14.19 -3.66 -1.07
N ARG A 2 15.19 -4.03 -0.25
CA ARG A 2 15.55 -5.45 0.01
C ARG A 2 14.38 -6.35 0.44
N CYS A 3 13.52 -5.90 1.37
CA CYS A 3 12.33 -6.66 1.78
C CYS A 3 11.39 -6.97 0.62
N ALA A 4 11.10 -5.94 -0.19
CA ALA A 4 10.15 -6.07 -1.26
C ALA A 4 10.69 -6.92 -2.41
N GLN A 5 12.01 -6.83 -2.68
CA GLN A 5 12.67 -7.73 -3.62
C GLN A 5 12.59 -9.18 -3.13
N ARG A 6 12.96 -9.44 -1.87
CA ARG A 6 12.86 -10.79 -1.28
C ARG A 6 11.44 -11.35 -1.34
N LEU A 7 10.43 -10.54 -0.99
CA LEU A 7 9.02 -10.96 -1.06
C LEU A 7 8.60 -11.24 -2.51
N ALA A 8 9.03 -10.42 -3.46
CA ALA A 8 8.78 -10.62 -4.87
C ALA A 8 9.44 -11.91 -5.38
N ASP A 9 10.67 -12.19 -4.98
CA ASP A 9 11.41 -13.40 -5.33
C ASP A 9 10.72 -14.67 -4.76
N GLU A 10 10.23 -14.62 -3.50
CA GLU A 10 9.51 -15.72 -2.83
C GLU A 10 8.24 -16.16 -3.58
N VAL A 11 7.63 -15.27 -4.38
CA VAL A 11 6.42 -15.57 -5.17
C VAL A 11 6.59 -15.44 -6.68
N GLY A 12 7.83 -15.31 -7.16
CA GLY A 12 8.13 -15.22 -8.60
C GLY A 12 7.55 -13.98 -9.29
N ILE A 13 7.57 -12.82 -8.61
CA ILE A 13 7.19 -11.52 -9.20
C ILE A 13 8.45 -10.79 -9.67
N ASP A 14 8.52 -10.50 -10.97
CA ASP A 14 9.52 -9.57 -11.50
C ASP A 14 9.08 -8.11 -11.29
N LEU A 15 9.78 -7.39 -10.42
CA LEU A 15 9.50 -5.98 -10.13
C LEU A 15 9.82 -5.03 -11.30
N LEU A 16 10.53 -5.49 -12.34
CA LEU A 16 10.70 -4.72 -13.58
C LEU A 16 9.44 -4.73 -14.43
N GLN A 17 8.76 -5.88 -14.52
CA GLN A 17 7.52 -6.04 -15.27
C GLN A 17 6.28 -5.64 -14.46
N ARG A 18 6.35 -5.73 -13.13
CA ARG A 18 5.24 -5.49 -12.22
C ARG A 18 5.69 -4.53 -11.12
N PRO A 19 5.49 -3.22 -11.30
CA PRO A 19 5.96 -2.24 -10.34
C PRO A 19 5.23 -2.38 -9.01
N MET A 20 5.91 -1.98 -7.94
CA MET A 20 5.35 -1.94 -6.59
C MET A 20 4.46 -0.70 -6.45
N LEU A 21 3.23 -0.89 -5.96
CA LEU A 21 2.39 0.23 -5.58
C LEU A 21 2.73 0.70 -4.16
N LEU A 22 3.03 1.99 -4.02
CA LEU A 22 3.17 2.67 -2.73
C LEU A 22 1.85 3.38 -2.38
N VAL A 23 1.24 2.95 -1.27
CA VAL A 23 0.13 3.64 -0.61
C VAL A 23 0.68 4.25 0.67
N THR A 24 0.65 5.59 0.76
CA THR A 24 1.11 6.34 1.94
C THR A 24 0.48 7.73 1.96
N ASP A 25 0.14 8.16 3.16
CA ASP A 25 -0.26 9.50 3.57
C ASP A 25 0.95 10.45 3.69
N PHE A 26 2.18 9.90 3.73
CA PHE A 26 3.40 10.68 3.87
C PHE A 26 3.88 11.20 2.51
N ASN A 27 3.48 12.44 2.20
CA ASN A 27 3.70 13.10 0.90
C ASN A 27 5.16 13.09 0.43
N VAL A 28 6.15 13.08 1.32
CA VAL A 28 7.58 13.05 0.93
C VAL A 28 7.93 11.80 0.12
N PHE A 29 7.44 10.61 0.51
CA PHE A 29 7.73 9.39 -0.23
C PHE A 29 7.04 9.38 -1.60
N ARG A 30 5.84 9.95 -1.70
CA ARG A 30 5.15 10.13 -2.99
C ARG A 30 5.97 11.04 -3.91
N SER A 31 6.51 12.15 -3.41
CA SER A 31 7.38 13.03 -4.19
C SER A 31 8.63 12.32 -4.69
N PHE A 32 9.24 11.41 -3.90
CA PHE A 32 10.37 10.59 -4.35
C PHE A 32 9.99 9.57 -5.43
N VAL A 33 8.78 9.02 -5.38
CA VAL A 33 8.27 8.16 -6.47
C VAL A 33 8.07 8.98 -7.74
N HIS A 34 7.36 10.12 -7.65
CA HIS A 34 7.07 10.96 -8.81
C HIS A 34 8.30 11.62 -9.43
N SER A 35 9.34 11.89 -8.64
CA SER A 35 10.64 12.39 -9.14
C SER A 35 11.53 11.30 -9.75
N GLY A 36 11.09 10.05 -9.77
CA GLY A 36 11.84 8.91 -10.31
C GLY A 36 12.99 8.42 -9.42
N GLN A 37 13.10 8.94 -8.19
CA GLN A 37 14.14 8.53 -7.23
C GLN A 37 13.91 7.12 -6.67
N LEU A 38 12.67 6.63 -6.72
CA LEU A 38 12.31 5.26 -6.34
C LEU A 38 11.96 4.43 -7.58
N ALA A 39 12.99 3.92 -8.25
CA ALA A 39 12.81 3.02 -9.38
C ALA A 39 11.92 1.83 -9.02
N ARG A 40 11.03 1.43 -9.94
CA ARG A 40 10.11 0.28 -9.83
C ARG A 40 9.02 0.44 -8.76
N VAL A 41 8.83 1.66 -8.24
CA VAL A 41 7.72 2.02 -7.37
C VAL A 41 6.81 2.99 -8.12
N VAL A 42 5.51 2.79 -8.00
CA VAL A 42 4.46 3.68 -8.52
C VAL A 42 3.58 4.13 -7.36
N ALA A 43 2.97 5.30 -7.49
CA ALA A 43 2.00 5.83 -6.53
C ALA A 43 0.74 6.25 -7.28
N LEU A 44 -0.42 6.16 -6.63
CA LEU A 44 -1.68 6.64 -7.20
C LEU A 44 -1.63 8.15 -7.41
N ASN A 45 -2.43 8.68 -8.33
CA ASN A 45 -2.62 10.13 -8.49
C ASN A 45 -3.63 10.71 -7.46
N MET A 46 -3.69 10.11 -6.27
CA MET A 46 -4.46 10.59 -5.11
C MET A 46 -3.60 10.40 -3.87
N THR A 47 -3.69 11.33 -2.92
CA THR A 47 -2.99 11.23 -1.63
C THR A 47 -3.82 10.38 -0.69
N ALA A 48 -3.21 9.38 -0.06
CA ALA A 48 -3.90 8.58 0.95
C ALA A 48 -4.33 9.47 2.10
N ARG A 49 -5.58 9.31 2.55
CA ARG A 49 -6.18 10.17 3.58
C ARG A 49 -6.42 9.41 4.88
N HIS A 50 -6.47 10.17 5.98
CA HIS A 50 -6.90 9.68 7.28
C HIS A 50 -8.23 10.31 7.67
N ILE A 51 -9.00 9.59 8.49
CA ILE A 51 -10.19 10.10 9.15
C ILE A 51 -9.70 10.69 10.48
N ASP A 52 -9.45 11.99 10.48
CA ASP A 52 -8.89 12.70 11.64
C ASP A 52 -9.92 13.64 12.29
N ASN A 53 -11.09 13.82 11.69
CA ASN A 53 -12.06 14.79 12.16
C ASN A 53 -12.78 14.30 13.43
N LYS A 54 -12.38 14.86 14.57
CA LYS A 54 -13.00 14.61 15.88
C LYS A 54 -14.37 15.27 16.05
N ALA A 55 -14.78 16.15 15.12
CA ALA A 55 -15.92 17.06 15.31
C ALA A 55 -17.05 16.94 14.27
N GLY A 56 -16.97 16.07 13.26
CA GLY A 56 -18.04 15.98 12.26
C GLY A 56 -17.75 15.02 11.12
N VAL A 57 -18.82 14.68 10.40
CA VAL A 57 -18.84 13.76 9.25
C VAL A 57 -17.80 14.19 8.21
N GLU A 58 -16.85 13.30 7.91
CA GLU A 58 -15.90 13.50 6.80
C GLU A 58 -16.65 13.55 5.47
N PRO A 59 -16.21 14.37 4.49
CA PRO A 59 -16.84 14.38 3.19
C PRO A 59 -16.65 13.04 2.47
N LEU A 60 -17.63 12.69 1.62
CA LEU A 60 -17.72 11.37 0.98
C LEU A 60 -16.48 11.03 0.13
N ASP A 61 -15.83 12.02 -0.45
CA ASP A 61 -14.60 11.86 -1.25
C ASP A 61 -13.45 11.27 -0.41
N VAL A 62 -13.35 11.63 0.88
CA VAL A 62 -12.35 11.07 1.80
C VAL A 62 -12.55 9.56 1.96
N PHE A 63 -13.80 9.11 2.14
CA PHE A 63 -14.11 7.70 2.24
C PHE A 63 -13.88 6.95 0.93
N GLN A 64 -14.15 7.59 -0.21
CA GLN A 64 -13.89 7.01 -1.53
C GLN A 64 -12.39 6.80 -1.76
N ASP A 65 -11.56 7.80 -1.46
CA ASP A 65 -10.09 7.71 -1.58
C ASP A 65 -9.55 6.57 -0.69
N ILE A 66 -9.99 6.51 0.58
CA ILE A 66 -9.62 5.44 1.52
C ILE A 66 -10.05 4.06 0.99
N PHE A 67 -11.28 3.96 0.47
CA PHE A 67 -11.77 2.69 -0.07
C PHE A 67 -10.96 2.24 -1.28
N VAL A 68 -10.58 3.14 -2.18
CA VAL A 68 -9.75 2.83 -3.35
C VAL A 68 -8.39 2.29 -2.91
N ASP A 69 -7.74 2.93 -1.94
CA ASP A 69 -6.47 2.47 -1.38
C ASP A 69 -6.59 1.06 -0.79
N LEU A 70 -7.60 0.84 0.07
CA LEU A 70 -7.85 -0.45 0.70
C LEU A 70 -8.19 -1.54 -0.32
N TYR A 71 -9.00 -1.21 -1.33
CA TYR A 71 -9.38 -2.12 -2.40
C TYR A 71 -8.15 -2.54 -3.20
N LEU A 72 -7.31 -1.59 -3.65
CA LEU A 72 -6.11 -1.90 -4.40
C LEU A 72 -5.11 -2.73 -3.58
N MET A 73 -4.92 -2.39 -2.31
CA MET A 73 -4.09 -3.18 -1.40
C MET A 73 -4.64 -4.60 -1.23
N SER A 74 -5.97 -4.77 -1.10
CA SER A 74 -6.60 -6.08 -0.93
C SER A 74 -6.48 -6.98 -2.17
N ARG A 75 -6.29 -6.38 -3.35
CA ARG A 75 -6.13 -7.06 -4.65
C ARG A 75 -4.67 -7.25 -5.05
N ALA A 76 -3.73 -6.81 -4.22
CA ALA A 76 -2.31 -7.05 -4.46
C ALA A 76 -1.99 -8.55 -4.43
N ARG A 77 -0.90 -8.94 -5.11
CA ARG A 77 -0.38 -10.31 -5.02
C ARG A 77 0.34 -10.58 -3.71
N CYS A 78 1.06 -9.57 -3.25
CA CYS A 78 1.83 -9.55 -2.03
C CYS A 78 1.68 -8.18 -1.40
N LEU A 79 1.70 -8.14 -0.08
CA LEU A 79 1.51 -6.90 0.66
C LEU A 79 2.61 -6.74 1.70
N LEU A 80 3.39 -5.67 1.56
CA LEU A 80 4.35 -5.24 2.56
C LEU A 80 3.75 -4.06 3.32
N THR A 81 3.50 -4.23 4.61
CA THR A 81 2.79 -3.25 5.44
C THR A 81 3.72 -2.67 6.48
N SER A 82 3.54 -1.39 6.82
CA SER A 82 4.03 -0.87 8.09
C SER A 82 3.15 -1.38 9.23
N HIS A 83 3.59 -1.23 10.48
CA HIS A 83 2.78 -1.57 11.65
C HIS A 83 1.63 -0.55 11.82
N SER A 84 0.57 -0.67 11.00
CA SER A 84 -0.58 0.22 11.00
C SER A 84 -1.90 -0.55 10.97
N GLY A 85 -2.94 -0.01 11.61
CA GLY A 85 -4.29 -0.59 11.56
C GLY A 85 -4.93 -0.53 10.17
N PHE A 86 -4.57 0.46 9.37
CA PHE A 86 -5.10 0.67 8.01
C PHE A 86 -4.90 -0.57 7.12
N SER A 87 -3.67 -1.09 7.12
CA SER A 87 -3.34 -2.24 6.29
C SER A 87 -4.03 -3.55 6.72
N LYS A 88 -4.44 -3.66 7.99
CA LYS A 88 -5.20 -4.83 8.49
C LYS A 88 -6.58 -4.91 7.87
N LEU A 89 -7.21 -3.77 7.60
CA LEU A 89 -8.50 -3.75 6.92
C LEU A 89 -8.37 -4.25 5.47
N ALA A 90 -7.31 -3.86 4.76
CA ALA A 90 -7.01 -4.38 3.44
C ALA A 90 -6.74 -5.90 3.46
N LEU A 91 -6.02 -6.41 4.47
CA LEU A 91 -5.81 -7.85 4.66
C LEU A 91 -7.11 -8.59 4.91
N TRP A 92 -8.00 -8.03 5.74
CA TRP A 92 -9.33 -8.59 5.97
C TRP A 92 -10.15 -8.65 4.67
N MET A 93 -10.16 -7.56 3.88
CA MET A 93 -10.82 -7.52 2.58
C MET A 93 -10.26 -8.52 1.57
N ALA A 94 -8.95 -8.80 1.61
CA ALA A 94 -8.30 -9.78 0.74
C ALA A 94 -8.66 -11.23 1.08
N GLY A 95 -9.18 -11.47 2.29
CA GLY A 95 -9.43 -12.80 2.82
C GLY A 95 -8.18 -13.68 2.78
N GLY A 96 -8.31 -14.88 2.23
CA GLY A 96 -7.21 -15.85 2.17
C GLY A 96 -6.10 -15.55 1.16
N GLN A 97 -6.28 -14.57 0.26
CA GLN A 97 -5.37 -14.37 -0.88
C GLN A 97 -4.00 -13.84 -0.46
N LEU A 98 -3.96 -12.95 0.54
CA LEU A 98 -2.71 -12.33 1.00
C LEU A 98 -2.02 -13.08 2.14
N LEU A 99 -2.66 -14.11 2.74
CA LEU A 99 -2.11 -14.83 3.89
C LEU A 99 -0.72 -15.43 3.65
N ARG A 100 -0.41 -15.80 2.41
CA ARG A 100 0.86 -16.46 2.06
C ARG A 100 1.99 -15.49 1.72
N CYS A 101 1.67 -14.25 1.36
CA CYS A 101 2.64 -13.27 0.87
C CYS A 101 2.51 -11.89 1.52
N HIS A 102 1.94 -11.84 2.73
CA HIS A 102 1.93 -10.66 3.58
C HIS A 102 3.15 -10.66 4.50
N ARG A 103 3.77 -9.49 4.66
CA ARG A 103 4.83 -9.23 5.64
C ARG A 103 4.63 -7.87 6.29
N ASP A 104 4.73 -7.83 7.61
CA ASP A 104 4.92 -6.58 8.33
C ASP A 104 6.39 -6.17 8.28
N ARG A 105 6.66 -4.88 8.06
CA ARG A 105 8.00 -4.30 7.87
C ARG A 105 8.97 -4.55 9.05
N VAL A 106 8.46 -4.96 10.22
CA VAL A 106 9.25 -5.33 11.40
C VAL A 106 9.95 -6.68 11.23
N VAL A 107 9.43 -7.55 10.35
CA VAL A 107 9.94 -8.91 10.10
C VAL A 107 10.32 -9.03 8.62
N CYS A 108 11.28 -8.20 8.22
CA CYS A 108 12.14 -8.47 7.08
C CYS A 108 13.47 -9.04 7.59
#